data_AF-A0A5S6PYJ6-F1
#
_entry.id   AF-A0A5S6PYJ6-F1
#
_cell.length_a   1.000
_cell.length_b   1.000
_cell.length_c   1.000
_cell.angle_alpha   90.00
_cell.angle_beta   90.00
_cell.angle_gamma   90.00
#
_symmetry.space_group_name_H-M   'P 1'
#
loop_
_entity.id
_entity.type
_entity.pdbx_description
1 polymer ?
#
loop_
_entity_poly.entity_id
_entity_poly.type
_entity_poly.pdbx_seq_one_letter_code
_entity_poly.pdbx_strand_id
1 'polypeptide(L)'
;MEVRVKVVDARLNDFVDELLASANVNAEDKLDLTEAKQNSLCTVRALRILKDYHGDRICLHRWLCNGELILPSPPVPERSVELLARLEKLRNEQANMEYLQMTRNVDVGRLSTNCAFSLGSFGREYAAVNRQLVMVFNTVLTVVCAFFVVYFGLDYVIDSPKDYAFRLLFSTIVATVVFISDLYFIAKTLDS
;
A
#
# COMPACT_ATOMS: atom_id res chain seq x y z
N MET A 1 23.16 -3.06 -16.84
CA MET A 1 23.03 -3.76 -15.54
C MET A 1 23.15 -5.23 -15.85
N GLU A 2 24.34 -5.80 -15.64
CA GLU A 2 24.66 -7.14 -16.11
C GLU A 2 24.46 -8.16 -14.99
N VAL A 3 23.68 -9.20 -15.30
CA VAL A 3 23.44 -10.32 -14.39
C VAL A 3 24.62 -11.27 -14.50
N ARG A 4 25.28 -11.55 -13.36
CA ARG A 4 26.39 -12.51 -13.28
C ARG A 4 25.89 -13.79 -12.60
N VAL A 5 26.22 -14.94 -13.19
CA VAL A 5 25.84 -16.28 -12.73
C VAL A 5 27.10 -16.99 -12.28
N LYS A 6 27.16 -17.46 -11.03
CA LYS A 6 28.24 -18.32 -10.58
C LYS A 6 27.96 -19.75 -11.02
N VAL A 7 28.79 -20.31 -11.89
CA VAL A 7 28.63 -21.70 -12.36
C VAL A 7 29.60 -22.59 -11.59
N VAL A 8 29.04 -23.56 -10.86
CA VAL A 8 29.81 -24.54 -10.08
C VAL A 8 29.85 -25.87 -10.86
N ASP A 9 30.67 -25.92 -11.91
CA ASP A 9 30.92 -27.16 -12.66
C ASP A 9 32.40 -27.24 -13.08
N ALA A 10 33.06 -28.36 -12.78
CA ALA A 10 34.50 -28.55 -13.03
C ALA A 10 34.85 -28.56 -14.52
N ARG A 11 33.87 -28.88 -15.38
CA ARG A 11 34.01 -28.96 -16.84
C ARG A 11 33.96 -27.59 -17.53
N LEU A 12 33.59 -26.54 -16.81
CA LEU A 12 33.47 -25.20 -17.38
C LEU A 12 34.80 -24.71 -17.93
N ASN A 13 35.91 -24.97 -17.22
CA ASN A 13 37.23 -24.55 -17.65
C ASN A 13 37.66 -25.25 -18.95
N ASP A 14 37.34 -26.55 -19.09
CA ASP A 14 37.65 -27.32 -20.30
C ASP A 14 36.88 -26.77 -21.52
N PHE A 15 35.60 -26.45 -21.35
CA PHE A 15 34.77 -25.88 -22.42
C PHE A 15 35.19 -24.46 -22.81
N VAL A 16 35.65 -23.66 -21.84
CA VAL A 16 36.18 -22.31 -22.09
C VAL A 16 37.54 -22.40 -22.80
N ASP A 17 38.41 -23.33 -22.43
CA ASP A 17 39.72 -23.51 -23.07
C ASP A 17 39.57 -24.05 -24.52
N GLU A 18 38.62 -24.95 -24.77
CA GLU A 18 38.29 -25.42 -26.13
C GLU A 18 37.72 -24.28 -27.00
N LEU A 19 36.91 -23.41 -26.42
CA LEU A 19 36.31 -22.27 -27.12
C LEU A 19 37.32 -21.14 -27.38
N LEU A 20 38.27 -20.89 -26.46
CA LEU A 20 39.37 -19.94 -26.64
C LEU A 20 40.39 -20.43 -27.69
N ALA A 21 40.58 -21.73 -27.83
CA ALA A 21 41.41 -22.33 -28.88
C ALA A 21 40.77 -22.21 -30.27
N SER A 22 39.43 -22.21 -30.35
CA SER A 22 38.70 -21.92 -31.59
C SER A 22 38.61 -20.42 -31.83
N ALA A 23 39.49 -19.89 -32.66
CA ALA A 23 39.77 -18.46 -32.83
C ALA A 23 38.65 -17.60 -33.49
N ASN A 24 37.40 -17.66 -33.02
CA ASN A 24 36.28 -16.90 -33.60
C ASN A 24 35.51 -16.03 -32.58
N VAL A 25 36.20 -15.49 -31.58
CA VAL A 25 35.57 -14.74 -30.49
C VAL A 25 36.10 -13.31 -30.41
N ASN A 26 35.18 -12.36 -30.27
CA ASN A 26 35.44 -10.92 -30.22
C ASN A 26 36.29 -10.56 -28.99
N ALA A 27 37.02 -9.43 -29.02
CA ALA A 27 37.97 -9.07 -27.96
C ALA A 27 37.31 -8.85 -26.58
N GLU A 28 36.07 -8.33 -26.56
CA GLU A 28 35.27 -8.16 -25.33
C GLU A 28 34.83 -9.51 -24.75
N ASP A 29 34.38 -10.42 -25.61
CA ASP A 29 33.90 -11.74 -25.21
C ASP A 29 35.06 -12.61 -24.66
N LYS A 30 36.29 -12.41 -25.14
CA LYS A 30 37.50 -13.06 -24.59
C LYS A 30 37.78 -12.62 -23.15
N LEU A 31 37.57 -11.35 -22.83
CA LEU A 31 37.78 -10.80 -21.48
C LEU A 31 36.75 -11.38 -20.50
N ASP A 32 35.48 -11.40 -20.90
CA ASP A 32 34.38 -11.99 -20.12
C ASP A 32 34.59 -13.50 -19.87
N LEU A 33 35.15 -14.22 -20.85
CA LEU A 33 35.48 -15.65 -20.72
C LEU A 33 36.69 -15.89 -19.80
N THR A 34 37.69 -15.00 -19.80
CA THR A 34 38.82 -15.08 -18.87
C THR A 34 38.43 -14.74 -17.42
N GLU A 35 37.53 -13.77 -17.22
CA GLU A 35 36.94 -13.48 -15.90
C GLU A 35 36.10 -14.66 -15.39
N ALA A 36 35.36 -15.33 -16.29
CA ALA A 36 34.61 -16.53 -15.97
C ALA A 36 35.52 -17.70 -15.54
N LYS A 37 36.67 -17.87 -16.18
CA LYS A 37 37.67 -18.90 -15.81
C LYS A 37 38.25 -18.67 -14.40
N GLN A 38 38.48 -17.40 -14.03
CA GLN A 38 39.18 -17.08 -12.79
C GLN A 38 38.26 -17.04 -11.57
N ASN A 39 37.00 -16.60 -11.72
CA ASN A 39 36.08 -16.41 -10.60
C ASN A 39 34.85 -17.34 -10.64
N SER A 40 34.74 -18.20 -11.66
CA SER A 40 33.54 -19.02 -11.95
C SER A 40 32.26 -18.17 -12.12
N LEU A 41 32.40 -16.87 -12.40
CA LEU A 41 31.31 -15.91 -12.58
C LEU A 41 31.13 -15.63 -14.07
N CYS A 42 30.06 -16.15 -14.65
CA CYS A 42 29.73 -15.97 -16.06
C CYS A 42 28.64 -14.90 -16.24
N THR A 43 28.85 -13.96 -17.16
CA THR A 43 27.78 -13.09 -17.65
C THR A 43 26.81 -13.90 -18.53
N VAL A 44 25.53 -13.51 -18.57
CA VAL A 44 24.51 -14.17 -19.43
C VAL A 44 24.92 -14.24 -20.90
N ARG A 45 25.71 -13.26 -21.38
CA ARG A 45 26.26 -13.23 -22.73
C ARG A 45 27.27 -14.36 -22.98
N ALA A 46 28.23 -14.56 -22.08
CA ALA A 46 29.21 -15.64 -22.17
C ALA A 46 28.54 -17.02 -22.13
N LEU A 47 27.51 -17.20 -21.30
CA LEU A 47 26.74 -18.44 -21.22
C LEU A 47 26.01 -18.77 -22.54
N ARG A 48 25.53 -17.75 -23.26
CA ARG A 48 24.90 -17.90 -24.57
C ARG A 48 25.91 -18.37 -25.62
N ILE A 49 27.08 -17.73 -25.69
CA ILE A 49 28.15 -18.10 -26.64
C ILE A 49 28.59 -19.55 -26.44
N LEU A 50 28.75 -19.97 -25.18
CA LEU A 50 29.09 -21.35 -24.83
C LEU A 50 28.03 -22.35 -25.31
N LYS A 51 26.74 -22.03 -25.11
CA LYS A 51 25.64 -22.87 -25.57
C LYS A 51 25.59 -22.96 -27.10
N ASP A 52 25.79 -21.85 -27.79
CA ASP A 52 25.74 -21.80 -29.25
C ASP A 52 26.89 -22.60 -29.89
N TYR A 53 28.04 -22.68 -29.22
CA TYR A 53 29.21 -23.42 -29.71
C TYR A 53 29.18 -24.92 -29.39
N HIS A 54 28.82 -25.27 -28.15
CA HIS A 54 28.85 -26.67 -27.67
C HIS A 54 27.50 -27.40 -27.80
N GLY A 55 26.44 -26.70 -28.22
CA GLY A 55 25.12 -27.25 -28.47
C GLY A 55 24.55 -27.99 -27.26
N ASP A 56 24.00 -29.19 -27.51
CA ASP A 56 23.35 -30.03 -26.49
C ASP A 56 24.32 -30.65 -25.46
N ARG A 57 25.63 -30.47 -25.62
CA ARG A 57 26.61 -30.92 -24.62
C ARG A 57 26.57 -30.11 -23.33
N ILE A 58 25.96 -28.92 -23.36
CA ILE A 58 25.81 -28.05 -22.20
C ILE A 58 24.34 -27.97 -21.78
N CYS A 59 24.02 -28.61 -20.66
CA CYS A 59 22.70 -28.50 -20.03
C CYS A 59 22.61 -27.24 -19.17
N LEU A 60 22.23 -26.11 -19.77
CA LEU A 60 22.08 -24.81 -19.09
C LEU A 60 21.25 -24.88 -17.81
N HIS A 61 20.17 -25.67 -17.84
CA HIS A 61 19.31 -25.90 -16.68
C HIS A 61 20.09 -26.41 -15.46
N ARG A 62 21.01 -27.37 -15.67
CA ARG A 62 21.81 -27.94 -14.59
C ARG A 62 22.80 -26.93 -14.01
N TRP A 63 23.36 -26.07 -14.87
CA TRP A 63 24.28 -25.01 -14.45
C TRP A 63 23.57 -23.88 -13.71
N LEU A 64 22.34 -23.55 -14.09
CA LEU A 64 21.53 -22.55 -13.39
C LEU A 64 20.98 -23.08 -12.06
N CYS A 65 20.61 -24.35 -11.99
CA CYS A 65 20.11 -24.98 -10.75
C CYS A 65 21.22 -25.21 -9.71
N ASN A 66 22.44 -25.52 -10.16
CA ASN A 66 23.60 -25.69 -9.27
C ASN A 66 24.39 -24.40 -9.05
N GLY A 67 24.04 -23.35 -9.80
CA GLY A 67 24.72 -22.06 -9.76
C GLY A 67 24.04 -21.07 -8.84
N GLU A 68 24.82 -20.10 -8.36
CA GLU A 68 24.31 -19.02 -7.52
C GLU A 68 24.12 -17.76 -8.38
N LEU A 69 22.88 -17.25 -8.41
CA LEU A 69 22.53 -16.06 -9.19
C LEU A 69 22.80 -14.81 -8.34
N ILE A 70 23.80 -14.02 -8.73
CA ILE A 70 24.13 -12.79 -8.03
C ILE A 70 23.36 -11.64 -8.68
N LEU A 71 22.29 -11.19 -8.01
CA LEU A 71 21.57 -10.00 -8.44
C LEU A 71 22.35 -8.75 -8.05
N PRO A 72 22.51 -7.76 -8.96
CA PRO A 72 23.07 -6.48 -8.58
C PRO A 72 22.14 -5.81 -7.58
N SER A 73 22.65 -5.56 -6.37
CA SER A 73 21.92 -4.80 -5.35
C SER A 73 21.60 -3.41 -5.88
N PRO A 74 20.35 -2.94 -5.79
CA PRO A 74 19.98 -1.61 -6.26
C PRO A 74 20.85 -0.55 -5.57
N PRO A 75 21.27 0.50 -6.30
CA PRO A 75 22.05 1.57 -5.72
C PRO A 75 21.22 2.23 -4.61
N VAL A 76 21.76 2.26 -3.39
CA VAL A 76 21.13 2.94 -2.27
C VAL A 76 21.12 4.43 -2.60
N PRO A 77 19.95 5.09 -2.69
CA PRO A 77 19.89 6.51 -3.00
C PRO A 77 20.64 7.30 -1.91
N GLU A 78 21.49 8.24 -2.35
CA GLU A 78 22.27 9.08 -1.44
C GLU A 78 21.32 9.97 -0.63
N ARG A 79 21.50 9.98 0.70
CA ARG A 79 20.61 10.72 1.60
C ARG A 79 20.84 12.22 1.42
N SER A 80 19.88 12.91 0.82
CA SER A 80 19.94 14.37 0.70
C SER A 80 19.89 15.04 2.08
N VAL A 81 20.62 16.16 2.23
CA VAL A 81 20.70 16.93 3.49
C VAL A 81 19.31 17.37 3.97
N GLU A 82 18.41 17.66 3.03
CA GLU A 82 17.02 18.01 3.33
C GLU A 82 16.23 16.86 3.98
N LEU A 83 16.45 15.61 3.55
CA LEU A 83 15.77 14.45 4.13
C LEU A 83 16.26 14.17 5.55
N LEU A 84 17.54 14.39 5.84
CA LEU A 84 18.08 14.26 7.20
C LEU A 84 17.47 15.30 8.15
N ALA A 85 17.35 16.55 7.71
CA ALA A 85 16.71 17.61 8.49
C ALA A 85 15.23 17.30 8.77
N ARG A 86 14.51 16.75 7.78
CA ARG A 86 13.12 16.29 7.97
C ARG A 86 13.01 15.13 8.94
N LEU A 87 13.92 14.16 8.87
CA LEU A 87 13.95 13.02 9.79
C LEU A 87 14.25 13.46 11.23
N GLU A 88 15.17 14.40 11.42
CA GLU A 88 15.46 14.96 12.74
C GLU A 88 14.26 15.69 13.32
N LYS A 89 13.56 16.49 12.49
CA LYS A 89 12.32 17.15 12.88
C LYS A 89 11.26 16.13 13.32
N LEU A 90 11.00 15.10 12.52
CA LEU A 90 10.01 14.06 12.83
C LEU A 90 10.37 13.28 14.11
N ARG A 91 11.65 12.97 14.30
CA ARG A 91 12.13 12.29 15.51
C ARG A 91 11.92 13.16 16.75
N ASN A 92 12.18 14.46 16.66
CA ASN A 92 11.95 15.39 17.75
C ASN A 92 10.45 15.56 18.06
N GLU A 93 9.60 15.59 17.04
CA GLU A 93 8.13 15.61 17.22
C GLU A 93 7.62 14.34 17.92
N GLN A 94 8.11 13.17 17.52
CA GLN A 94 7.75 11.90 18.17
C GLN A 94 8.21 11.84 19.62
N ALA A 95 9.47 12.21 19.88
CA ALA A 95 10.02 12.25 21.23
C ALA A 95 9.24 13.23 22.13
N ASN A 96 8.82 14.38 21.60
CA ASN A 96 8.00 15.34 22.34
C ASN A 96 6.60 14.79 22.66
N MET A 97 5.95 14.12 21.70
CA MET A 97 4.66 13.46 21.95
C MET A 97 4.79 12.39 23.04
N GLU A 98 5.85 11.58 22.99
CA GLU A 98 6.10 10.53 23.98
C GLU A 98 6.39 11.13 25.37
N TYR A 99 7.21 12.18 25.44
CA TYR A 99 7.48 12.91 26.69
C TYR A 99 6.20 13.48 27.31
N LEU A 100 5.35 14.11 26.50
CA LEU A 100 4.06 14.65 26.95
C LEU A 100 3.13 13.54 27.45
N GLN A 101 3.14 12.38 26.81
CA GLN A 101 2.37 11.21 27.25
C GLN A 101 2.89 10.66 28.59
N MET A 102 4.21 10.58 28.77
CA MET A 102 4.82 10.10 30.02
C MET A 102 4.56 11.06 31.19
N THR A 103 4.62 12.36 30.95
CA THR A 103 4.47 13.39 32.00
C THR A 103 3.02 13.79 32.28
N ARG A 104 2.07 13.34 31.45
CA ARG A 104 0.63 13.67 31.56
C ARG A 104 0.03 13.44 32.96
N ASN A 105 0.49 12.41 33.68
CA ASN A 105 -0.07 12.02 34.98
C ASN A 105 0.68 12.64 36.16
N VAL A 106 1.83 13.27 35.93
CA VAL A 106 2.67 13.84 37.00
C VAL A 106 2.28 15.29 37.26
N ASP A 107 1.80 16.01 36.24
CA ASP A 107 1.52 17.46 36.32
C ASP A 107 0.05 17.79 36.67
N VAL A 108 -0.61 16.94 37.46
CA VAL A 108 -2.01 17.16 37.91
C VAL A 108 -2.13 18.43 38.78
N GLY A 109 -1.04 18.85 39.42
CA GLY A 109 -0.98 20.04 40.28
C GLY A 109 -0.83 21.38 39.57
N ARG A 110 -0.32 21.43 38.32
CA ARG A 110 -0.17 22.68 37.55
C ARG A 110 -1.31 22.97 36.59
N LEU A 111 -2.13 21.98 36.25
CA LEU A 111 -3.29 22.19 35.36
C LEU A 111 -4.44 22.99 35.99
N SER A 112 -4.48 23.13 37.32
CA SER A 112 -5.57 23.87 37.98
C SER A 112 -5.47 25.40 37.85
N THR A 113 -4.31 25.95 37.48
CA THR A 113 -4.05 27.40 37.56
C THR A 113 -3.74 28.08 36.24
N ASN A 114 -3.38 27.34 35.18
CA ASN A 114 -3.12 27.94 33.88
C ASN A 114 -3.95 27.25 32.79
N CYS A 115 -4.92 28.02 32.32
CA CYS A 115 -5.70 27.89 31.10
C CYS A 115 -4.85 27.41 29.90
N ALA A 116 -4.65 26.10 29.79
CA ALA A 116 -4.28 25.42 28.56
C ALA A 116 -5.33 24.34 28.36
N PHE A 117 -6.48 24.80 27.87
CA PHE A 117 -7.62 24.02 27.42
C PHE A 117 -7.14 23.06 26.31
N SER A 118 -6.58 21.93 26.74
CA SER A 118 -6.77 20.60 26.20
C SER A 118 -6.94 20.47 24.68
N LEU A 119 -5.89 20.78 23.90
CA LEU A 119 -5.83 20.40 22.46
C LEU A 119 -6.07 18.88 22.25
N GLY A 120 -5.72 18.06 23.25
CA GLY A 120 -5.99 16.62 23.24
C GLY A 120 -7.45 16.24 23.50
N SER A 121 -8.21 16.98 24.31
CA SER A 121 -9.67 16.74 24.42
C SER A 121 -10.41 17.32 23.24
N PHE A 122 -9.99 18.46 22.69
CA PHE A 122 -10.56 19.00 21.46
C PHE A 122 -10.58 17.96 20.34
N GLY A 123 -9.44 17.31 20.05
CA GLY A 123 -9.40 16.28 18.99
C GLY A 123 -10.37 15.11 19.23
N ARG A 124 -10.54 14.70 20.49
CA ARG A 124 -11.50 13.65 20.88
C ARG A 124 -12.95 14.13 20.80
N GLU A 125 -13.21 15.37 21.18
CA GLU A 125 -14.51 16.03 21.08
C GLU A 125 -14.92 16.23 19.62
N TYR A 126 -14.00 16.67 18.75
CA TYR A 126 -14.23 16.78 17.31
C TYR A 126 -14.54 15.42 16.67
N ALA A 127 -13.84 14.35 17.08
CA ALA A 127 -14.14 13.00 16.58
C ALA A 127 -15.53 12.52 17.01
N ALA A 128 -15.97 12.84 18.23
CA ALA A 128 -17.31 12.53 18.71
C ALA A 128 -18.39 13.33 17.96
N VAL A 129 -18.17 14.63 17.73
CA VAL A 129 -19.07 15.50 16.96
C VAL A 129 -19.20 15.01 15.50
N ASN A 130 -18.08 14.63 14.87
CA ASN A 130 -18.10 14.10 13.51
C ASN A 130 -18.97 12.84 13.39
N ARG A 131 -18.88 11.93 14.37
CA ARG A 131 -19.71 10.72 14.40
C ARG A 131 -21.20 11.05 14.52
N GLN A 132 -21.58 12.00 15.37
CA GLN A 132 -22.97 12.43 15.51
C GLN A 132 -23.49 13.10 14.22
N LEU A 133 -22.67 13.94 13.59
CA LEU A 133 -23.03 14.60 12.33
C LEU A 133 -23.25 13.60 11.20
N VAL A 134 -22.38 12.59 11.08
CA VAL A 134 -22.55 11.50 10.09
C VAL A 134 -23.84 10.73 10.33
N MET A 135 -24.22 10.49 11.60
CA MET A 135 -25.44 9.79 11.95
C MET A 135 -26.71 10.59 11.58
N VAL A 136 -26.73 11.89 11.88
CA VAL A 136 -27.83 12.79 11.50
C VAL A 136 -27.96 12.87 9.98
N PHE A 137 -26.83 12.99 9.28
CA PHE A 137 -26.80 13.02 7.82
C PHE A 137 -27.38 11.74 7.22
N ASN A 138 -26.98 10.57 7.73
CA ASN A 138 -27.49 9.28 7.26
C ASN A 138 -29.00 9.13 7.48
N THR A 139 -29.50 9.65 8.60
CA THR A 139 -30.94 9.67 8.91
C THR A 139 -31.71 10.52 7.91
N VAL A 140 -31.25 11.75 7.64
CA VAL A 140 -31.89 12.64 6.66
C VAL A 140 -31.88 11.99 5.28
N LEU A 141 -30.75 11.39 4.88
CA LEU A 141 -30.62 10.70 3.60
C LEU A 141 -31.62 9.54 3.49
N THR A 142 -31.75 8.71 4.54
CA THR A 142 -32.65 7.56 4.56
C THR A 142 -34.12 7.99 4.46
N VAL A 143 -34.53 9.03 5.20
CA VAL A 143 -35.89 9.57 5.15
C VAL A 143 -36.23 10.15 3.78
N VAL A 144 -35.31 10.93 3.19
CA VAL A 144 -35.48 11.51 1.85
C VAL A 144 -35.56 10.40 0.79
N CYS A 145 -34.69 9.38 0.90
CA CYS A 145 -34.70 8.25 -0.01
C CYS A 145 -36.01 7.46 0.09
N ALA A 146 -36.48 7.16 1.29
CA ALA A 146 -37.75 6.47 1.51
C ALA A 146 -38.93 7.24 0.92
N PHE A 147 -38.97 8.57 1.12
CA PHE A 147 -39.98 9.43 0.52
C PHE A 147 -39.98 9.33 -1.01
N PHE A 148 -38.82 9.48 -1.65
CA PHE A 148 -38.74 9.43 -3.11
C PHE A 148 -39.06 8.03 -3.66
N VAL A 149 -38.55 6.97 -3.03
CA VAL A 149 -38.82 5.59 -3.43
C VAL A 149 -40.31 5.28 -3.39
N VAL A 150 -41.03 5.71 -2.34
CA VAL A 150 -42.47 5.51 -2.25
C VAL A 150 -43.22 6.41 -3.22
N TYR A 151 -42.82 7.68 -3.35
CA TYR A 151 -43.45 8.63 -4.25
C TYR A 151 -43.39 8.17 -5.71
N PHE A 152 -42.19 7.81 -6.21
CA PHE A 152 -42.02 7.25 -7.55
C PHE A 152 -42.50 5.80 -7.66
N GLY A 153 -42.48 5.04 -6.57
CA GLY A 153 -42.96 3.67 -6.53
C GLY A 153 -44.47 3.57 -6.75
N LEU A 154 -45.26 4.49 -6.17
CA LEU A 154 -46.70 4.57 -6.41
C LEU A 154 -47.03 4.86 -7.88
N ASP A 155 -46.20 5.65 -8.57
CA ASP A 155 -46.36 5.93 -9.99
C ASP A 155 -46.21 4.68 -10.85
N TYR A 156 -45.39 3.72 -10.41
CA TYR A 156 -45.14 2.47 -11.13
C TYR A 156 -46.18 1.39 -10.81
N VAL A 157 -46.71 1.36 -9.59
CA VAL A 157 -47.62 0.30 -9.12
C VAL A 157 -49.08 0.61 -9.45
N ILE A 158 -49.49 1.87 -9.44
CA ILE A 158 -50.89 2.27 -9.59
C ILE A 158 -51.09 2.96 -10.95
N ASP A 159 -51.75 2.26 -11.87
CA ASP A 159 -52.10 2.73 -13.23
C ASP A 159 -53.34 3.67 -13.27
N SER A 160 -53.86 4.02 -12.09
CA SER A 160 -55.04 4.88 -11.87
C SER A 160 -54.72 6.37 -12.05
N PRO A 161 -55.73 7.25 -12.25
CA PRO A 161 -55.52 8.69 -12.45
C PRO A 161 -54.63 9.32 -11.37
N LYS A 162 -53.73 10.20 -11.83
CA LYS A 162 -52.60 10.78 -11.08
C LYS A 162 -53.07 11.76 -10.00
N ASP A 163 -53.58 11.24 -8.89
CA ASP A 163 -53.83 12.04 -7.70
C ASP A 163 -52.50 12.33 -6.99
N TYR A 164 -51.86 13.43 -7.39
CA TYR A 164 -50.61 13.90 -6.79
C TYR A 164 -50.73 14.08 -5.26
N ALA A 165 -51.91 14.50 -4.78
CA ALA A 165 -52.19 14.67 -3.36
C ALA A 165 -52.10 13.35 -2.59
N PHE A 166 -52.66 12.26 -3.13
CA PHE A 166 -52.62 10.94 -2.47
C PHE A 166 -51.19 10.41 -2.40
N ARG A 167 -50.41 10.56 -3.47
CA ARG A 167 -49.01 10.12 -3.54
C ARG A 167 -48.13 10.86 -2.54
N LEU A 168 -48.31 12.17 -2.43
CA LEU A 168 -47.60 13.00 -1.45
C LEU A 168 -47.97 12.61 -0.02
N LEU A 169 -49.26 12.43 0.28
CA LEU A 169 -49.72 12.05 1.61
C LEU A 169 -49.19 10.68 2.03
N PHE A 170 -49.32 9.67 1.16
CA PHE A 170 -48.86 8.32 1.45
C PHE A 170 -47.33 8.28 1.62
N SER A 171 -46.59 8.92 0.72
CA SER A 171 -45.14 9.00 0.83
C SER A 171 -44.69 9.72 2.11
N THR A 172 -45.38 10.80 2.50
CA THR A 172 -45.10 11.51 3.77
C THR A 172 -45.36 10.61 4.99
N ILE A 173 -46.45 9.82 4.99
CA ILE A 173 -46.75 8.88 6.10
C ILE A 173 -45.66 7.81 6.21
N VAL A 174 -45.19 7.25 5.10
CA VAL A 174 -44.10 6.27 5.15
C VAL A 174 -42.80 6.91 5.62
N ALA A 175 -42.48 8.12 5.14
CA ALA A 175 -41.30 8.86 5.54
C ALA A 175 -41.30 9.20 7.05
N THR A 176 -42.46 9.53 7.65
CA THR A 176 -42.54 9.79 9.10
C THR A 176 -42.31 8.53 9.92
N VAL A 177 -42.79 7.36 9.48
CA VAL A 177 -42.52 6.07 10.16
C VAL A 177 -41.02 5.76 10.14
N VAL A 178 -40.35 5.94 8.99
CA VAL A 178 -38.89 5.76 8.87
C VAL A 178 -38.14 6.76 9.76
N PHE A 179 -38.56 8.02 9.78
CA PHE A 179 -37.97 9.04 10.65
C PHE A 179 -38.07 8.67 12.14
N ILE A 180 -39.21 8.15 12.59
CA ILE A 180 -39.40 7.70 13.97
C ILE A 180 -38.47 6.51 14.28
N SER A 181 -38.31 5.58 13.34
CA SER A 181 -37.38 4.44 13.47
C SER A 181 -35.92 4.90 13.64
N ASP A 182 -35.47 5.82 12.78
CA ASP A 182 -34.09 6.32 12.83
C ASP A 182 -33.85 7.20 14.07
N LEU A 183 -34.83 8.02 14.47
CA LEU A 183 -34.76 8.82 15.69
C LEU A 183 -34.64 7.95 16.94
N TYR A 184 -35.39 6.84 16.99
CA TYR A 184 -35.27 5.86 18.07
C TYR A 184 -33.86 5.24 18.11
N PHE A 185 -33.30 4.90 16.96
CA PHE A 185 -31.95 4.34 16.88
C PHE A 185 -30.89 5.35 17.36
N ILE A 186 -31.01 6.63 16.97
CA ILE A 186 -30.15 7.71 17.48
C ILE A 186 -30.23 7.81 19.00
N ALA A 187 -31.44 7.93 19.56
CA ALA A 187 -31.65 8.03 21.00
C ALA A 187 -31.02 6.85 21.75
N LYS A 188 -31.17 5.63 21.23
CA LYS A 188 -30.58 4.42 21.82
C LYS A 188 -29.06 4.42 21.79
N THR A 189 -28.45 4.92 20.71
CA THR A 189 -26.98 4.99 20.58
C THR A 189 -26.33 6.07 21.42
N LEU A 190 -27.08 7.07 21.91
CA LEU A 190 -26.58 8.11 22.80
C LEU A 190 -26.58 7.67 24.28
N ASP A 191 -27.42 6.70 24.63
CA ASP A 191 -27.58 6.16 26.00
C ASP A 191 -26.67 4.94 26.28
N SER A 192 -25.90 4.46 25.28
CA SER A 192 -24.96 3.34 25.39
C SER A 192 -23.52 3.79 25.15
#